data_AF-A0A0D0D0C0-F1
#
_entry.id   AF-A0A0D0D0C0-F1
#
_cell.length_a   1.000
_cell.length_b   1.000
_cell.length_c   1.000
_cell.angle_alpha   90.00
_cell.angle_beta   90.00
_cell.angle_gamma   90.00
#
_symmetry.space_group_name_H-M   'P 1'
#
loop_
_entity.id
_entity.type
_entity.pdbx_description
1 polymer ?
#
loop_
_entity_poly.entity_id
_entity_poly.type
_entity_poly.pdbx_seq_one_letter_code
_entity_poly.pdbx_strand_id
1 'polypeptide(L)'
;MSKILLRRVHLYIFRNDYLLTDVQVRHRESASHNCSPIEPPSQPTKNEAARALLAKNFPSTSNATSKTSVKRQPGKSADPKKTAALRKLELMKLRQQAEPLDPRNLKSTLPPDKRRFFKAKMDGRPIKDFWVEKNLLTGKAFDLLVTHFGIPTVETNKYQLHISADEQEEEKRSLEYDKPLADQMEDGEVLLISPDTSSNLPAAI
;
A
#
# COMPACT_ATOMS: atom_id res chain seq x y z
N MET A 1 44.69 21.24 2.30
CA MET A 1 43.77 21.78 3.32
C MET A 1 42.65 22.53 2.62
N SER A 2 41.49 21.90 2.40
CA SER A 2 40.32 22.57 1.83
C SER A 2 39.06 22.06 2.53
N LYS A 3 38.47 22.90 3.38
CA LYS A 3 37.21 22.68 4.08
C LYS A 3 36.07 23.07 3.14
N ILE A 4 35.20 22.12 2.78
CA ILE A 4 33.98 22.42 2.01
C ILE A 4 32.79 22.32 2.96
N LEU A 5 32.09 23.45 3.07
CA LEU A 5 30.94 23.74 3.91
C LEU A 5 29.78 22.77 3.68
N LEU A 6 29.27 22.21 4.79
CA LEU A 6 27.91 21.67 4.87
C LEU A 6 26.90 22.82 4.72
N ARG A 7 26.10 22.80 3.65
CA ARG A 7 24.89 23.63 3.54
C ARG A 7 23.68 22.87 4.08
N ARG A 8 23.22 23.35 5.23
CA ARG A 8 21.99 22.99 5.94
C ARG A 8 20.79 23.52 5.13
N VAL A 9 20.01 22.62 4.53
CA VAL A 9 18.77 23.00 3.83
C VAL A 9 17.64 23.04 4.86
N HIS A 10 17.10 24.24 5.09
CA HIS A 10 15.95 24.48 5.96
C HIS A 10 14.67 23.96 5.29
N LEU A 11 14.02 23.03 5.99
CA LEU A 11 12.68 22.53 5.69
C LEU A 11 11.66 23.66 5.94
N TYR A 12 11.09 24.24 4.89
CA TYR A 12 9.93 25.13 5.00
C TYR A 12 8.65 24.29 5.02
N ILE A 13 8.02 24.19 6.20
CA ILE A 13 6.67 23.65 6.35
C ILE A 13 5.70 24.77 6.02
N PHE A 14 5.12 24.76 4.83
CA PHE A 14 3.97 25.60 4.48
C PHE A 14 2.75 25.09 5.25
N ARG A 15 2.35 25.80 6.30
CA ARG A 15 1.00 25.69 6.90
C ARG A 15 0.01 26.32 5.91
N ASN A 16 -0.89 25.50 5.39
CA ASN A 16 -1.97 25.94 4.52
C ASN A 16 -3.22 26.13 5.39
N ASP A 17 -3.31 27.28 6.05
CA ASP A 17 -4.49 27.71 6.80
C ASP A 17 -5.53 28.25 5.79
N TYR A 18 -6.21 27.36 5.08
CA TYR A 18 -7.40 27.75 4.31
C TYR A 18 -8.57 27.93 5.28
N LEU A 19 -8.73 29.17 5.74
CA LEU A 19 -10.00 29.66 6.27
C LEU A 19 -11.06 29.49 5.18
N LEU A 20 -12.12 28.76 5.53
CA LEU A 20 -13.29 28.49 4.71
C LEU A 20 -14.11 29.78 4.58
N THR A 21 -13.68 30.69 3.72
CA THR A 21 -14.50 31.81 3.26
C THR A 21 -15.40 31.30 2.13
N ASP A 22 -16.68 31.66 2.20
CA ASP A 22 -17.72 31.41 1.20
C ASP A 22 -17.18 31.22 -0.22
N VAL A 23 -17.46 30.05 -0.80
CA VAL A 23 -17.25 29.81 -2.22
C VAL A 23 -18.32 30.60 -2.98
N GLN A 24 -18.02 31.87 -3.25
CA GLN A 24 -18.76 32.65 -4.23
C GLN A 24 -18.52 32.03 -5.60
N VAL A 25 -19.53 31.32 -6.11
CA VAL A 25 -19.54 30.80 -7.48
C VAL A 25 -19.57 31.99 -8.43
N ARG A 26 -18.39 32.37 -8.96
CA ARG A 26 -18.30 33.40 -10.01
C ARG A 26 -18.69 32.79 -11.34
N HIS A 27 -19.92 33.04 -11.75
CA HIS A 27 -20.39 32.68 -13.09
C HIS A 27 -19.75 33.61 -14.12
N ARG A 28 -19.26 33.04 -15.23
CA ARG A 28 -18.56 33.76 -16.30
C ARG A 28 -19.49 34.72 -17.07
N GLU A 29 -20.80 34.43 -17.10
CA GLU A 29 -21.82 35.22 -17.83
C GLU A 29 -23.17 35.17 -17.11
N SER A 30 -23.36 35.85 -15.98
CA SER A 30 -24.60 35.81 -15.19
C SER A 30 -25.86 36.32 -15.92
N ALA A 31 -25.71 36.97 -17.07
CA ALA A 31 -26.82 37.49 -17.87
C ALA A 31 -27.40 36.49 -18.88
N SER A 32 -26.68 35.40 -19.21
CA SER A 32 -27.15 34.38 -20.17
C SER A 32 -27.99 33.26 -19.53
N HIS A 33 -28.08 33.26 -18.21
CA HIS A 33 -28.88 32.31 -17.44
C HIS A 33 -29.61 33.00 -16.30
N ASN A 34 -30.91 32.73 -16.18
CA ASN A 34 -31.75 33.27 -15.12
C ASN A 34 -31.47 32.52 -13.80
N CYS A 35 -30.35 32.85 -13.16
CA CYS A 35 -30.03 32.37 -11.81
C CYS A 35 -30.86 33.18 -10.81
N SER A 36 -32.02 32.66 -10.43
CA SER A 36 -32.82 33.20 -9.34
C SER A 36 -31.99 33.17 -8.04
N PRO A 37 -31.88 34.29 -7.30
CA PRO A 37 -31.25 34.28 -5.99
C PRO A 37 -31.95 33.26 -5.08
N ILE A 38 -31.19 32.32 -4.52
CA ILE A 38 -31.68 31.43 -3.47
C ILE A 38 -31.90 32.30 -2.24
N GLU A 39 -33.17 32.64 -1.96
CA GLU A 39 -33.55 33.17 -0.65
C GLU A 39 -33.20 32.14 0.43
N PRO A 40 -32.61 32.55 1.55
CA PRO A 40 -32.39 31.66 2.67
C PRO A 40 -33.76 31.18 3.19
N PRO A 41 -34.03 29.86 3.25
CA PRO A 41 -35.34 29.38 3.66
C PRO A 41 -35.62 29.74 5.12
N SER A 42 -36.52 30.70 5.32
CA SER A 42 -37.14 30.97 6.61
C SER A 42 -38.24 29.92 6.88
N GLN A 43 -37.84 28.84 7.58
CA GLN A 43 -38.59 27.89 8.45
C GLN A 43 -40.00 27.38 8.03
N PRO A 44 -40.32 26.06 8.17
CA PRO A 44 -40.51 25.45 9.49
C PRO A 44 -40.07 23.97 9.64
N THR A 45 -40.15 23.52 10.89
CA THR A 45 -39.76 22.29 11.60
C THR A 45 -40.25 20.94 11.06
N LYS A 46 -40.31 20.71 9.74
CA LYS A 46 -40.76 19.41 9.17
C LYS A 46 -39.86 18.21 9.51
N ASN A 47 -38.64 18.46 9.99
CA ASN A 47 -37.64 17.43 10.25
C ASN A 47 -37.37 17.15 11.74
N GLU A 48 -38.20 17.64 12.67
CA GLU A 48 -37.99 17.37 14.10
C GLU A 48 -38.14 15.89 14.46
N ALA A 49 -39.10 15.18 13.86
CA ALA A 49 -39.26 13.74 14.06
C ALA A 49 -38.03 12.95 13.55
N ALA A 50 -37.49 13.33 12.39
CA ALA A 50 -36.27 12.74 11.85
C ALA A 50 -35.05 13.04 12.75
N ARG A 51 -34.93 14.28 13.26
CA ARG A 51 -33.87 14.64 14.20
C ARG A 51 -33.98 13.90 15.54
N ALA A 52 -35.19 13.67 16.03
CA ALA A 52 -35.43 12.88 17.24
C ALA A 52 -35.04 11.40 17.04
N LEU A 53 -35.34 10.82 15.87
CA LEU A 53 -34.89 9.46 15.52
C LEU A 53 -33.37 9.39 15.39
N LEU A 54 -32.74 10.39 14.78
CA LEU A 54 -31.28 10.44 14.66
C LEU A 54 -30.61 10.62 16.03
N ALA A 55 -31.14 11.48 16.91
CA ALA A 55 -30.61 11.66 18.26
C ALA A 55 -30.76 10.42 19.14
N LYS A 56 -31.84 9.63 18.96
CA LYS A 56 -32.06 8.36 19.68
C LYS A 56 -31.11 7.25 19.23
N ASN A 57 -30.87 7.13 17.92
CA ASN A 57 -30.05 6.05 17.37
C ASN A 57 -28.56 6.40 17.29
N PHE A 58 -28.24 7.68 17.26
CA PHE A 58 -26.88 8.21 17.18
C PHE A 58 -26.72 9.30 18.24
N PRO A 59 -26.60 8.94 19.54
CA PRO A 59 -26.35 9.92 20.58
C PRO A 59 -25.07 10.69 20.22
N SER A 60 -25.23 11.98 19.93
CA SER A 60 -24.15 12.89 19.56
C SER A 60 -23.22 13.04 20.76
N THR A 61 -22.27 12.12 20.87
CA THR A 61 -21.16 12.21 21.81
C THR A 61 -20.20 13.22 21.21
N SER A 62 -20.40 14.48 21.53
CA SER A 62 -19.49 15.60 21.27
C SER A 62 -18.19 15.52 22.10
N ASN A 63 -17.64 14.31 22.24
CA ASN A 63 -16.24 14.07 22.54
C ASN A 63 -15.60 13.48 21.26
N ALA A 64 -15.53 14.32 20.24
CA ALA A 64 -14.66 14.08 19.10
C ALA A 64 -13.21 14.40 19.51
N THR A 65 -12.68 13.66 20.50
CA THR A 65 -11.26 13.31 20.45
C THR A 65 -11.08 12.60 19.13
N SER A 66 -10.37 13.26 18.21
CA SER A 66 -9.92 12.69 16.95
C SER A 66 -9.52 11.25 17.18
N LYS A 67 -10.34 10.31 16.70
CA LYS A 67 -9.98 8.90 16.67
C LYS A 67 -8.83 8.83 15.67
N THR A 68 -7.60 9.01 16.17
CA THR A 68 -6.44 8.38 15.57
C THR A 68 -6.88 6.96 15.28
N SER A 69 -6.98 6.65 13.99
CA SER A 69 -7.26 5.31 13.50
C SER A 69 -6.22 4.41 14.16
N VAL A 70 -6.60 3.78 15.27
CA VAL A 70 -5.77 2.79 15.92
C VAL A 70 -5.77 1.65 14.93
N LYS A 71 -4.69 1.57 14.17
CA LYS A 71 -4.37 0.47 13.28
C LYS A 71 -4.24 -0.75 14.19
N ARG A 72 -5.37 -1.39 14.54
CA ARG A 72 -5.39 -2.63 15.32
C ARG A 72 -4.54 -3.60 14.54
N GLN A 73 -3.36 -3.92 15.06
CA GLN A 73 -2.61 -5.04 14.53
C GLN A 73 -3.49 -6.27 14.72
N PRO A 74 -3.78 -7.03 13.65
CA PRO A 74 -4.57 -8.23 13.78
C PRO A 74 -3.78 -9.21 14.63
N GLY A 75 -4.14 -9.34 15.90
CA GLY A 75 -3.67 -10.47 16.71
C GLY A 75 -4.09 -11.76 16.02
N LYS A 76 -3.20 -12.76 15.97
CA LYS A 76 -3.50 -14.09 15.42
C LYS A 76 -4.73 -14.64 16.15
N SER A 77 -5.91 -14.53 15.53
CA SER A 77 -7.14 -15.08 16.10
C SER A 77 -7.02 -16.60 16.15
N ALA A 78 -7.19 -17.20 17.33
CA ALA A 78 -7.08 -18.65 17.54
C ALA A 78 -8.19 -19.46 16.82
N ASP A 79 -9.22 -18.79 16.27
CA ASP A 79 -10.34 -19.45 15.60
C ASP A 79 -10.06 -19.68 14.10
N PRO A 80 -10.10 -20.94 13.61
CA PRO A 80 -9.73 -21.27 12.22
C PRO A 80 -10.69 -20.69 11.17
N LYS A 81 -11.95 -20.42 11.53
CA LYS A 81 -12.92 -19.77 10.63
C LYS A 81 -12.62 -18.28 10.46
N LYS A 82 -12.12 -17.63 11.50
CA LYS A 82 -11.76 -16.20 11.45
C LYS A 82 -10.46 -16.01 10.69
N THR A 83 -9.48 -16.91 10.85
CA THR A 83 -8.23 -16.85 10.10
C THR A 83 -8.45 -16.99 8.59
N ALA A 84 -9.31 -17.89 8.13
CA ALA A 84 -9.66 -18.01 6.72
C ALA A 84 -10.32 -16.74 6.16
N ALA A 85 -11.23 -16.13 6.91
CA ALA A 85 -11.86 -14.86 6.53
C ALA A 85 -10.85 -13.70 6.47
N LEU A 86 -9.91 -13.64 7.43
CA LEU A 86 -8.84 -12.65 7.45
C LEU A 86 -7.89 -12.81 6.26
N ARG A 87 -7.46 -14.04 5.94
CA ARG A 87 -6.65 -14.33 4.75
C ARG A 87 -7.34 -13.86 3.47
N LYS A 88 -8.65 -14.11 3.33
CA LYS A 88 -9.43 -13.63 2.18
C LYS A 88 -9.43 -12.10 2.09
N LEU A 89 -9.61 -11.41 3.21
CA LEU A 89 -9.59 -9.94 3.25
C LEU A 89 -8.19 -9.39 2.94
N GLU A 90 -7.13 -10.03 3.42
CA GLU A 90 -5.75 -9.66 3.12
C GLU A 90 -5.44 -9.82 1.63
N LEU A 91 -5.85 -10.93 1.02
CA LEU A 91 -5.75 -11.11 -0.43
C LEU A 91 -6.55 -10.07 -1.21
N MET A 92 -7.76 -9.72 -0.75
CA MET A 92 -8.55 -8.66 -1.38
C MET A 92 -7.85 -7.30 -1.32
N LYS A 93 -7.27 -6.94 -0.16
CA LYS A 93 -6.52 -5.69 0.00
C LYS A 93 -5.28 -5.69 -0.89
N LEU A 94 -4.54 -6.79 -0.89
CA LEU A 94 -3.33 -6.94 -1.68
C LEU A 94 -3.65 -6.81 -3.18
N ARG A 95 -4.73 -7.44 -3.66
CA ARG A 95 -5.17 -7.29 -5.07
C ARG A 95 -5.53 -5.85 -5.45
N GLN A 96 -6.03 -5.06 -4.52
CA GLN A 96 -6.37 -3.65 -4.75
C GLN A 96 -5.16 -2.72 -4.71
N GLN A 97 -4.15 -3.05 -3.92
CA GLN A 97 -2.96 -2.22 -3.70
C GLN A 97 -1.76 -2.63 -4.57
N ALA A 98 -1.76 -3.86 -5.09
CA ALA A 98 -0.63 -4.39 -5.83
C ALA A 98 -0.38 -3.65 -7.13
N GLU A 99 0.88 -3.28 -7.35
CA GLU A 99 1.37 -2.69 -8.59
C GLU A 99 1.95 -3.78 -9.51
N PRO A 100 1.90 -3.60 -10.84
CA PRO A 100 2.57 -4.53 -11.76
C PRO A 100 4.08 -4.49 -11.54
N LEU A 101 4.70 -5.66 -11.40
CA LEU A 101 6.16 -5.74 -11.30
C LEU A 101 6.85 -5.36 -12.62
N ASP A 102 6.30 -5.79 -13.76
CA ASP A 102 6.81 -5.40 -15.08
C ASP A 102 6.14 -4.09 -15.53
N PRO A 103 6.90 -3.01 -15.78
CA PRO A 103 6.34 -1.74 -16.22
C PRO A 103 5.60 -1.84 -17.57
N ARG A 104 5.91 -2.85 -18.39
CA ARG A 104 5.18 -3.11 -19.65
C ARG A 104 3.70 -3.47 -19.39
N ASN A 105 3.41 -3.97 -18.19
CA ASN A 105 2.08 -4.41 -17.78
C ASN A 105 1.24 -3.32 -17.08
N LEU A 106 1.71 -2.07 -17.03
CA LEU A 106 0.98 -0.94 -16.43
C LEU A 106 -0.43 -0.74 -17.01
N LYS A 107 -0.60 -0.95 -18.32
CA LYS A 107 -1.89 -0.82 -19.02
C LYS A 107 -2.56 -2.16 -19.31
N SER A 108 -2.13 -3.22 -18.62
CA SER A 108 -2.53 -4.56 -18.97
C SER A 108 -3.95 -4.89 -18.51
N THR A 109 -4.79 -5.33 -19.44
CA THR A 109 -6.14 -5.87 -19.20
C THR A 109 -6.09 -7.37 -18.86
N LEU A 110 -4.98 -7.88 -18.34
CA LEU A 110 -4.87 -9.30 -17.97
C LEU A 110 -5.94 -9.67 -16.95
N PRO A 111 -6.68 -10.77 -17.10
CA PRO A 111 -7.64 -11.21 -16.10
C PRO A 111 -6.91 -11.55 -14.78
N PRO A 112 -7.58 -11.39 -13.61
CA PRO A 112 -6.98 -11.67 -12.31
C PRO A 112 -6.48 -13.12 -12.18
N ASP A 113 -7.10 -14.06 -12.90
CA ASP A 113 -6.72 -15.48 -12.89
C ASP A 113 -5.35 -15.76 -13.53
N LYS A 114 -4.83 -14.81 -14.33
CA LYS A 114 -3.48 -14.89 -14.92
C LYS A 114 -2.43 -14.12 -14.11
N ARG A 115 -2.84 -13.47 -13.02
CA ARG A 115 -1.98 -12.69 -12.15
C ARG A 115 -1.66 -13.48 -10.89
N ARG A 116 -0.42 -13.41 -10.46
CA ARG A 116 0.06 -13.90 -9.16
C ARG A 116 0.39 -12.69 -8.31
N PHE A 117 -0.12 -12.68 -7.09
CA PHE A 117 -0.05 -11.53 -6.21
C PHE A 117 0.81 -11.84 -4.98
N PHE A 118 1.76 -10.98 -4.63
CA PHE A 118 2.69 -11.22 -3.51
C PHE A 118 3.17 -9.90 -2.90
N LYS A 119 3.79 -9.97 -1.71
CA LYS A 119 4.47 -8.84 -1.09
C LYS A 119 5.96 -9.00 -1.25
N ALA A 120 6.70 -7.94 -1.55
CA ALA A 120 8.15 -7.97 -1.56
C ALA A 120 8.71 -7.12 -0.42
N LYS A 121 9.69 -7.69 0.29
CA LYS A 121 10.40 -7.09 1.40
C LYS A 121 11.90 -7.15 1.14
N MET A 122 12.59 -6.06 1.41
CA MET A 122 14.04 -5.97 1.41
C MET A 122 14.47 -5.31 2.72
N ASP A 123 15.62 -5.72 3.26
CA ASP A 123 16.17 -5.14 4.47
C ASP A 123 16.37 -3.63 4.30
N GLY A 124 15.87 -2.86 5.27
CA GLY A 124 15.94 -1.39 5.26
C GLY A 124 14.94 -0.68 4.34
N ARG A 125 14.02 -1.39 3.66
CA ARG A 125 13.01 -0.80 2.77
C ARG A 125 11.58 -1.17 3.18
N PRO A 126 10.59 -0.32 2.85
CA PRO A 126 9.19 -0.64 3.11
C PRO A 126 8.74 -1.83 2.26
N ILE A 127 7.85 -2.63 2.83
CA ILE A 127 7.16 -3.72 2.11
C ILE A 127 6.28 -3.10 1.02
N LYS A 128 6.35 -3.66 -0.18
CA LYS A 128 5.53 -3.25 -1.33
C LYS A 128 4.75 -4.44 -1.87
N ASP A 129 3.53 -4.18 -2.32
CA ASP A 129 2.64 -5.20 -2.88
C ASP A 129 2.77 -5.20 -4.40
N PHE A 130 2.99 -6.38 -4.99
CA PHE A 130 3.18 -6.54 -6.42
C PHE A 130 2.30 -7.63 -7.01
N TRP A 131 2.10 -7.56 -8.32
CA TRP A 131 1.58 -8.67 -9.11
C TRP A 131 2.43 -8.94 -10.35
N VAL A 132 2.49 -10.21 -10.74
CA VAL A 132 3.18 -10.70 -11.95
C VAL A 132 2.26 -11.57 -12.77
N GLU A 133 2.58 -11.74 -14.05
CA GLU A 133 1.97 -12.77 -14.87
C GLU A 133 2.46 -14.16 -14.44
N LYS A 134 1.59 -15.17 -14.48
CA LYS A 134 1.93 -16.54 -14.05
C LYS A 134 3.14 -17.15 -14.77
N ASN A 135 3.33 -16.81 -16.04
CA ASN A 135 4.41 -17.36 -16.87
C ASN A 135 5.76 -16.62 -16.70
N LEU A 136 5.85 -15.65 -15.80
CA LEU A 136 7.09 -14.90 -15.58
C LEU A 136 8.12 -15.78 -14.86
N LEU A 137 9.30 -15.94 -15.45
CA LEU A 137 10.43 -16.63 -14.83
C LEU A 137 10.92 -15.90 -13.58
N THR A 138 11.36 -16.67 -12.59
CA THR A 138 11.83 -16.14 -11.30
C THR A 138 13.08 -15.28 -11.45
N GLY A 139 14.04 -15.66 -12.31
CA GLY A 139 15.21 -14.83 -12.61
C GLY A 139 14.85 -13.44 -13.15
N LYS A 140 13.91 -13.38 -14.10
CA LYS A 140 13.43 -12.11 -14.64
C LYS A 140 12.66 -11.30 -13.59
N ALA A 141 11.86 -11.96 -12.75
CA ALA A 141 11.17 -11.29 -11.65
C ALA A 141 12.16 -10.67 -10.65
N PHE A 142 13.25 -11.38 -10.35
CA PHE A 142 14.33 -10.86 -9.51
C PHE A 142 14.96 -9.60 -10.09
N ASP A 143 15.33 -9.60 -11.37
CA ASP A 143 15.91 -8.42 -12.03
C ASP A 143 14.99 -7.18 -11.96
N LEU A 144 13.68 -7.40 -12.13
CA LEU A 144 12.67 -6.34 -12.01
C LEU A 144 12.56 -5.84 -10.57
N LEU A 145 12.60 -6.73 -9.58
CA LEU A 145 12.60 -6.34 -8.17
C LEU A 145 13.86 -5.55 -7.80
N VAL A 146 15.05 -6.00 -8.23
CA VAL A 146 16.34 -5.32 -8.04
C VAL A 146 16.26 -3.90 -8.61
N THR A 147 15.69 -3.75 -9.81
CA THR A 147 15.44 -2.44 -10.43
C THR A 147 14.48 -1.59 -9.60
N HIS A 148 13.38 -2.17 -9.12
CA HIS A 148 12.36 -1.47 -8.36
C HIS A 148 12.81 -1.04 -6.95
N PHE A 149 13.71 -1.82 -6.34
CA PHE A 149 14.39 -1.48 -5.11
C PHE A 149 15.66 -0.65 -5.36
N GLY A 150 16.04 -0.34 -6.60
CA GLY A 150 17.21 0.49 -6.89
C GLY A 150 18.52 -0.11 -6.37
N ILE A 151 18.65 -1.43 -6.43
CA ILE A 151 19.89 -2.15 -6.11
C ILE A 151 20.82 -2.02 -7.33
N PRO A 152 22.09 -1.62 -7.15
CA PRO A 152 23.04 -1.57 -8.25
C PRO A 152 23.28 -2.96 -8.86
N THR A 153 23.35 -3.06 -10.19
CA THR A 153 23.57 -4.33 -10.91
C THR A 153 24.86 -5.05 -10.50
N VAL A 154 25.84 -4.33 -9.99
CA VAL A 154 27.12 -4.88 -9.49
C VAL A 154 26.93 -5.75 -8.24
N GLU A 155 25.89 -5.47 -7.45
CA GLU A 155 25.62 -6.19 -6.21
C GLU A 155 24.57 -7.28 -6.37
N THR A 156 23.96 -7.43 -7.53
CA THR A 156 22.88 -8.39 -7.79
C THR A 156 23.27 -9.83 -7.43
N ASN A 157 24.53 -10.23 -7.69
CA ASN A 157 25.04 -11.57 -7.38
C ASN A 157 25.16 -11.86 -5.88
N LYS A 158 25.05 -10.85 -5.03
CA LYS A 158 25.11 -10.99 -3.57
C LYS A 158 23.75 -11.21 -2.96
N TYR A 159 22.65 -11.15 -3.72
CA TYR A 159 21.29 -11.28 -3.19
C TYR A 159 20.61 -12.53 -3.74
N GLN A 160 19.76 -13.13 -2.92
CA GLN A 160 18.92 -14.24 -3.29
C GLN A 160 17.46 -13.97 -2.89
N LEU A 161 16.54 -14.51 -3.69
CA LEU A 161 15.12 -14.52 -3.36
C LEU A 161 14.76 -15.70 -2.48
N HIS A 162 14.09 -15.40 -1.37
CA HIS A 162 13.51 -16.40 -0.49
C HIS A 162 12.01 -16.14 -0.28
N ILE A 163 11.25 -17.20 -0.07
CA ILE A 163 9.90 -17.12 0.48
C ILE A 163 10.00 -17.19 2.00
N SER A 164 9.35 -16.28 2.71
CA SER A 164 9.13 -16.42 4.16
C SER A 164 7.79 -17.11 4.40
N ALA A 165 7.82 -18.31 5.00
CA ALA A 165 6.63 -19.12 5.26
C ALA A 165 5.73 -18.55 6.38
N ASP A 166 6.29 -17.75 7.31
CA ASP A 166 5.51 -17.03 8.33
C ASP A 166 6.32 -15.90 8.97
N GLU A 167 5.66 -14.92 9.60
CA GLU A 167 6.32 -13.79 10.29
C GLU A 167 7.19 -14.22 11.50
N GLN A 168 7.07 -15.47 11.96
CA GLN A 168 7.71 -15.97 13.18
C GLN A 168 8.69 -17.12 12.98
N GLU A 169 8.67 -17.81 11.84
CA GLU A 169 9.61 -18.90 11.54
C GLU A 169 10.59 -18.45 10.46
N GLU A 170 11.89 -18.54 10.78
CA GLU A 170 13.00 -18.14 9.91
C GLU A 170 13.25 -19.14 8.76
N GLU A 171 12.29 -20.01 8.46
CA GLU A 171 12.40 -20.93 7.33
C GLU A 171 12.31 -20.16 6.02
N LYS A 172 13.48 -19.82 5.48
CA LYS A 172 13.66 -19.21 4.18
C LYS A 172 13.75 -20.31 3.13
N ARG A 173 12.74 -20.43 2.28
CA ARG A 173 12.81 -21.31 1.11
C ARG A 173 13.43 -20.55 -0.05
N SER A 174 14.63 -20.95 -0.48
CA SER A 174 15.26 -20.40 -1.68
C SER A 174 14.47 -20.76 -2.94
N LEU A 175 14.30 -19.79 -3.83
CA LEU A 175 13.61 -19.98 -5.10
C LEU A 175 14.58 -20.37 -6.22
N GLU A 176 14.10 -21.20 -7.14
CA GLU A 176 14.82 -21.57 -8.36
C GLU A 176 14.56 -20.55 -9.48
N TYR A 177 15.62 -20.03 -10.09
CA TYR A 177 15.51 -18.97 -11.10
C TYR A 177 14.93 -19.44 -12.45
N ASP A 178 15.05 -20.72 -12.76
CA ASP A 178 14.66 -21.33 -14.04
C ASP A 178 13.17 -21.69 -14.11
N LYS A 179 12.46 -21.69 -12.98
CA LYS A 179 11.04 -22.03 -12.91
C LYS A 179 10.17 -20.76 -12.89
N PRO A 180 8.94 -20.83 -13.44
CA PRO A 180 7.97 -19.75 -13.31
C PRO A 180 7.73 -19.41 -11.84
N LEU A 181 7.63 -18.11 -11.54
CA LEU A 181 7.46 -17.64 -10.17
C LEU A 181 6.16 -18.18 -9.57
N ALA A 182 5.09 -18.22 -10.37
CA ALA A 182 3.76 -18.62 -9.93
C ALA A 182 3.58 -20.11 -9.61
N ASP A 183 4.54 -20.95 -9.98
CA ASP A 183 4.56 -22.39 -9.67
C ASP A 183 5.26 -22.66 -8.32
N GLN A 184 6.09 -21.73 -7.86
CA GLN A 184 6.88 -21.88 -6.63
C GLN A 184 6.26 -21.17 -5.42
N MET A 185 5.31 -20.25 -5.65
CA MET A 185 4.66 -19.45 -4.59
C MET A 185 3.14 -19.39 -4.73
N GLU A 186 2.47 -19.26 -3.60
CA GLU A 186 1.03 -19.01 -3.54
C GLU A 186 0.68 -17.51 -3.55
N ASP A 187 -0.61 -17.20 -3.76
CA ASP A 187 -1.13 -15.83 -3.65
C ASP A 187 -0.98 -15.33 -2.21
N GLY A 188 -0.41 -14.14 -2.04
CA GLY A 188 -0.32 -13.45 -0.76
C GLY A 188 0.94 -13.75 0.05
N GLU A 189 1.84 -14.58 -0.46
CA GLU A 189 3.14 -14.84 0.16
C GLU A 189 4.04 -13.61 0.15
N VAL A 190 5.05 -13.63 1.03
CA VAL A 190 6.04 -12.58 1.17
C VAL A 190 7.39 -13.07 0.63
N LEU A 191 7.86 -12.37 -0.40
CA LEU A 191 9.20 -12.50 -0.95
C LEU A 191 10.18 -11.63 -0.16
N LEU A 192 11.27 -12.26 0.28
CA LEU A 192 12.39 -11.60 0.93
C LEU A 192 13.58 -11.56 -0.04
N ILE A 193 14.13 -10.37 -0.24
CA ILE A 193 15.44 -10.18 -0.88
C ILE A 193 16.46 -10.02 0.24
N SER A 194 17.25 -11.08 0.50
CA SER A 194 18.34 -11.05 1.48
C SER A 194 19.67 -11.38 0.83
N PRO A 195 20.80 -10.93 1.41
CA PRO A 195 22.10 -11.30 0.92
C PRO A 195 22.29 -12.83 0.99
N ASP A 196 22.93 -13.39 -0.04
CA ASP A 196 23.26 -14.80 -0.14
C ASP A 196 24.35 -15.15 0.88
N THR A 197 23.91 -15.78 1.98
CA THR A 197 24.80 -16.22 3.06
C THR A 197 25.64 -17.43 2.67
N SER A 198 25.35 -18.11 1.55
CA SER A 198 26.09 -19.31 1.13
C SER A 198 27.52 -19.01 0.69
N SER A 199 27.81 -17.77 0.30
CA SER A 199 29.14 -17.33 -0.13
C SER A 199 30.11 -17.00 1.02
N ASN A 200 29.64 -17.02 2.27
CA ASN A 200 30.39 -16.52 3.43
C ASN A 200 30.71 -17.62 4.45
N LEU A 201 31.08 -18.82 3.98
CA LEU A 201 31.78 -19.77 4.84
C LEU A 201 33.16 -19.19 5.17
N PRO A 202 33.47 -18.87 6.44
CA PRO A 202 34.83 -18.52 6.81
C PRO A 202 35.70 -19.73 6.48
N ALA A 203 36.71 -19.55 5.63
CA ALA A 203 37.75 -20.53 5.45
C ALA A 203 38.31 -20.83 6.85
N ALA A 204 37.97 -22.01 7.39
CA ALA A 204 38.52 -22.47 8.66
C ALA A 204 40.04 -22.54 8.48
N ILE A 205 40.75 -21.75 9.29
CA ILE A 205 42.22 -21.70 9.37
C ILE A 205 42.72 -22.95 10.08
#